data_AF-A0A929DGW7-F1
#
_entry.id   AF-A0A929DGW7-F1
#
_cell.length_a   1.000
_cell.length_b   1.000
_cell.length_c   1.000
_cell.angle_alpha   90.00
_cell.angle_beta   90.00
_cell.angle_gamma   90.00
#
_symmetry.space_group_name_H-M   'P 1'
#
loop_
_entity.id
_entity.type
_entity.pdbx_description
1 polymer ?
#
loop_
_entity_poly.entity_id
_entity_poly.type
_entity_poly.pdbx_seq_one_letter_code
_entity_poly.pdbx_strand_id
1 'polypeptide(L)'
;MKNLVYLAFILLVFGNSCTSGSKKIADNTMKTSYLKPYSENPKYWEYKGQPVLLLGGSKNDNLFQSQNLKEHLDELHKVGGNYIRNTMSSRDSGDVWPYFKQQDGKYDLDKWGEEYWQRFEDLLKLTEERDIIVQLEIWDRFDYSRDNWKKNPMNPENNVNYTLEETGFETEYPKHPASDLQPFFHSIPGMPKYKKTIDIVRLYQEKYIDKLLSYSLNYGNVLYCMDNETSTPPEWGKYWINYIKTRANEKGKQIYLTDMFDLFFRPQECPSCLQVLEQSDVYTFIDISQINSRNFNQAHWDTLQWILKERDKFPLRPVNNTKIYGGMNSSWGSGSNEDGVERFCRNVIGGCASVRHHRPPHGNGLNNKSKATIKAVRKIETVLKLWGNKPGMELLSDRESDEAYLSAKEGEKYVIYFTDGGSVKLDLRQYDKSFILKWISVNSGEWGNESTFKGGNYQEITTPDKGGWFAVIFDAARDKE
;
A
#
# COMPACT_ATOMS: atom_id res chain seq x y z
N MET A 1 -17.68 22.42 -81.85
CA MET A 1 -16.79 21.31 -82.26
C MET A 1 -16.21 20.69 -80.99
N LYS A 2 -16.34 19.40 -80.69
CA LYS A 2 -17.12 18.31 -81.32
C LYS A 2 -17.80 17.46 -80.22
N ASN A 3 -19.09 17.21 -80.41
CA ASN A 3 -19.90 16.01 -80.13
C ASN A 3 -19.84 15.25 -78.77
N LEU A 4 -21.04 14.93 -78.28
CA LEU A 4 -21.40 13.79 -77.41
C LEU A 4 -21.15 12.44 -78.18
N VAL A 5 -21.30 11.22 -77.65
CA VAL A 5 -22.04 10.64 -76.50
C VAL A 5 -21.18 9.46 -75.91
N TYR A 6 -21.58 8.53 -75.04
CA TYR A 6 -22.87 8.01 -74.55
C TYR A 6 -22.76 7.50 -73.08
N LEU A 7 -23.77 6.78 -72.59
CA LEU A 7 -23.78 6.11 -71.27
C LEU A 7 -23.44 4.61 -71.42
N ALA A 8 -22.86 4.04 -70.35
CA ALA A 8 -23.12 2.66 -69.94
C ALA A 8 -23.12 2.59 -68.40
N PHE A 9 -24.23 2.17 -67.80
CA PHE A 9 -24.38 2.00 -66.35
C PHE A 9 -24.03 0.56 -65.96
N ILE A 10 -23.16 0.35 -64.97
CA ILE A 10 -23.01 -0.93 -64.28
C ILE A 10 -22.97 -0.67 -62.77
N LEU A 11 -24.07 -1.00 -62.09
CA LEU A 11 -24.04 -1.24 -60.64
C LEU A 11 -23.52 -2.66 -60.41
N LEU A 12 -22.50 -2.81 -59.57
CA LEU A 12 -22.14 -4.09 -58.96
C LEU A 12 -22.21 -3.96 -57.44
N VAL A 13 -23.34 -4.39 -56.88
CA VAL A 13 -23.53 -4.52 -55.44
C VAL A 13 -22.93 -5.84 -54.98
N PHE A 14 -21.74 -5.78 -54.36
CA PHE A 14 -21.17 -6.92 -53.63
C PHE A 14 -21.40 -6.76 -52.13
N GLY A 15 -22.43 -7.42 -51.61
CA GLY A 15 -22.65 -7.54 -50.17
C GLY A 15 -21.71 -8.57 -49.55
N ASN A 16 -20.67 -8.13 -48.83
CA ASN A 16 -19.75 -9.01 -48.12
C ASN A 16 -20.26 -9.40 -46.73
N SER A 17 -21.30 -10.24 -46.70
CA SER A 17 -21.62 -11.05 -45.52
C SER A 17 -20.69 -12.27 -45.48
N CYS A 18 -19.53 -12.13 -44.84
CA CYS A 18 -18.63 -13.25 -44.55
C CYS A 18 -18.34 -13.32 -43.05
N THR A 19 -19.02 -14.23 -42.36
CA THR A 19 -18.82 -14.55 -40.95
C THR A 19 -17.45 -15.22 -40.74
N SER A 20 -16.42 -14.43 -40.44
CA SER A 20 -15.11 -14.93 -40.04
C SER A 20 -15.16 -15.51 -38.62
N GLY A 21 -15.69 -16.74 -38.53
CA GLY A 21 -15.76 -17.58 -37.33
C GLY A 21 -14.38 -18.03 -36.83
N SER A 22 -13.50 -17.08 -36.57
CA SER A 22 -12.26 -17.29 -35.84
C SER A 22 -12.60 -17.63 -34.39
N LYS A 23 -12.71 -18.93 -34.10
CA LYS A 23 -12.51 -19.42 -32.74
C LYS A 23 -11.16 -18.89 -32.28
N LYS A 24 -11.16 -17.84 -31.44
CA LYS A 24 -9.97 -17.48 -30.68
C LYS A 24 -9.57 -18.74 -29.92
N ILE A 25 -8.44 -19.31 -30.31
CA ILE A 25 -7.76 -20.33 -29.51
C ILE A 25 -7.60 -19.67 -28.14
N ALA A 26 -8.18 -20.29 -27.12
CA ALA A 26 -7.98 -19.84 -25.76
C ALA A 26 -6.48 -19.99 -25.48
N ASP A 27 -5.78 -18.86 -25.44
CA ASP A 27 -4.38 -18.79 -25.04
C ASP A 27 -4.34 -19.15 -23.55
N ASN A 28 -4.27 -20.45 -23.29
CA ASN A 28 -4.33 -21.06 -21.97
C ASN A 28 -2.95 -21.05 -21.29
N THR A 29 -2.11 -20.08 -21.65
CA THR A 29 -1.06 -19.62 -20.77
C THR A 29 -1.72 -19.10 -19.49
N MET A 30 -1.32 -19.62 -18.33
CA MET A 30 -1.74 -19.07 -17.05
C MET A 30 -1.20 -17.64 -16.94
N LYS A 31 -2.05 -16.66 -17.25
CA LYS A 31 -1.76 -15.25 -16.96
C LYS A 31 -1.72 -15.06 -15.44
N THR A 32 -0.53 -15.21 -14.87
CA THR A 32 -0.12 -14.56 -13.62
C THR A 32 -0.58 -13.12 -13.71
N SER A 33 -1.69 -12.80 -13.05
CA SER A 33 -2.43 -11.58 -13.36
C SER A 33 -1.92 -10.45 -12.48
N TYR A 34 -0.88 -9.78 -12.97
CA TYR A 34 -0.14 -8.75 -12.26
C TYR A 34 -1.02 -7.65 -11.68
N LEU A 35 -0.72 -7.28 -10.43
CA LEU A 35 -1.21 -6.08 -9.78
C LEU A 35 -0.79 -4.84 -10.58
N LYS A 36 -1.72 -3.91 -10.79
CA LYS A 36 -1.49 -2.63 -11.49
C LYS A 36 -2.49 -1.56 -11.04
N PRO A 37 -2.26 -0.26 -11.28
CA PRO A 37 -3.30 0.76 -11.16
C PRO A 37 -4.50 0.42 -12.05
N TYR A 38 -5.70 0.58 -11.53
CA TYR A 38 -6.95 0.30 -12.24
C TYR A 38 -7.18 1.30 -13.37
N SER A 39 -7.49 0.80 -14.58
CA SER A 39 -7.52 1.65 -15.79
C SER A 39 -8.59 2.74 -15.80
N GLU A 40 -9.74 2.52 -15.14
CA GLU A 40 -10.83 3.52 -15.09
C GLU A 40 -10.62 4.54 -13.95
N ASN A 41 -9.92 4.15 -12.88
CA ASN A 41 -9.55 5.06 -11.80
C ASN A 41 -8.16 4.70 -11.23
N PRO A 42 -7.07 5.20 -11.83
CA PRO A 42 -5.69 4.87 -11.44
C PRO A 42 -5.30 5.26 -10.01
N LYS A 43 -6.18 5.94 -9.26
CA LYS A 43 -6.03 6.16 -7.81
C LYS A 43 -6.14 4.87 -6.99
N TYR A 44 -6.64 3.78 -7.58
CA TYR A 44 -6.83 2.48 -6.94
C TYR A 44 -6.10 1.36 -7.70
N TRP A 45 -6.01 0.19 -7.07
CA TRP A 45 -5.38 -1.00 -7.63
C TRP A 45 -6.38 -1.88 -8.41
N GLU A 46 -5.85 -2.71 -9.30
CA GLU A 46 -6.52 -3.81 -9.98
C GLU A 46 -5.65 -5.06 -9.88
N TYR A 47 -6.24 -6.19 -9.52
CA TYR A 47 -5.58 -7.50 -9.43
C TYR A 47 -6.51 -8.57 -10.01
N LYS A 48 -5.95 -9.60 -10.68
CA LYS A 48 -6.75 -10.64 -11.38
C LYS A 48 -7.86 -10.09 -12.28
N GLY A 49 -7.62 -8.92 -12.90
CA GLY A 49 -8.55 -8.25 -13.81
C GLY A 49 -9.72 -7.55 -13.14
N GLN A 50 -9.68 -7.33 -11.82
CA GLN A 50 -10.74 -6.69 -11.04
C GLN A 50 -10.18 -5.53 -10.20
N PRO A 51 -10.86 -4.37 -10.13
CA PRO A 51 -10.48 -3.30 -9.21
C PRO A 51 -10.59 -3.75 -7.75
N VAL A 52 -9.63 -3.33 -6.93
CA VAL A 52 -9.44 -3.84 -5.57
C VAL A 52 -8.94 -2.78 -4.59
N LEU A 53 -9.57 -2.72 -3.43
CA LEU A 53 -9.08 -2.00 -2.26
C LEU A 53 -8.20 -2.94 -1.41
N LEU A 54 -6.99 -2.50 -1.07
CA LEU A 54 -6.01 -3.32 -0.34
C LEU A 54 -6.16 -3.12 1.18
N LEU A 55 -6.71 -4.12 1.87
CA LEU A 55 -7.01 -4.08 3.31
C LEU A 55 -6.15 -5.07 4.08
N GLY A 56 -5.50 -4.63 5.17
CA GLY A 56 -4.43 -5.43 5.77
C GLY A 56 -4.13 -5.24 7.25
N GLY A 57 -3.28 -6.14 7.75
CA GLY A 57 -2.75 -6.15 9.11
C GLY A 57 -1.78 -7.31 9.32
N SER A 58 -0.69 -7.10 10.07
CA SER A 58 0.26 -8.19 10.39
C SER A 58 0.82 -8.13 11.81
N LYS A 59 1.08 -9.32 12.38
CA LYS A 59 1.58 -9.50 13.76
C LYS A 59 3.08 -9.22 13.89
N ASN A 60 3.89 -9.49 12.87
CA ASN A 60 5.23 -8.91 12.71
C ASN A 60 5.39 -8.18 11.37
N ASP A 61 6.56 -7.60 11.11
CA ASP A 61 6.85 -6.89 9.86
C ASP A 61 7.71 -7.65 8.87
N ASN A 62 8.63 -8.50 9.32
CA ASN A 62 9.30 -9.53 8.51
C ASN A 62 8.53 -10.87 8.52
N LEU A 63 7.26 -10.86 8.12
CA LEU A 63 6.34 -12.01 8.22
C LEU A 63 6.92 -13.35 7.71
N PHE A 64 7.78 -13.33 6.67
CA PHE A 64 8.45 -14.55 6.16
C PHE A 64 9.25 -15.33 7.21
N GLN A 65 9.78 -14.66 8.25
CA GLN A 65 10.51 -15.33 9.35
C GLN A 65 9.58 -16.08 10.33
N SER A 66 8.27 -15.85 10.27
CA SER A 66 7.28 -16.38 11.22
C SER A 66 7.01 -17.87 11.01
N GLN A 67 7.21 -18.66 12.06
CA GLN A 67 6.78 -20.08 12.10
C GLN A 67 5.25 -20.25 12.00
N ASN A 68 4.46 -19.19 12.28
CA ASN A 68 3.00 -19.18 12.17
C ASN A 68 2.53 -18.36 10.94
N LEU A 69 3.34 -18.33 9.88
CA LEU A 69 3.09 -17.52 8.68
C LEU A 69 1.75 -17.89 8.02
N LYS A 70 1.54 -19.17 7.75
CA LYS A 70 0.34 -19.67 7.06
C LYS A 70 -0.93 -19.34 7.85
N GLU A 71 -0.91 -19.55 9.16
CA GLU A 71 -2.02 -19.30 10.09
C GLU A 71 -2.36 -17.81 10.15
N HIS A 72 -1.35 -16.94 10.11
CA HIS A 72 -1.54 -15.49 10.02
C HIS A 72 -2.20 -15.08 8.69
N LEU A 73 -1.79 -15.67 7.57
CA LEU A 73 -2.38 -15.41 6.25
C LEU A 73 -3.81 -15.96 6.13
N ASP A 74 -4.06 -17.15 6.68
CA ASP A 74 -5.40 -17.76 6.77
C ASP A 74 -6.35 -16.91 7.65
N GLU A 75 -5.87 -16.39 8.80
CA GLU A 75 -6.62 -15.43 9.63
C GLU A 75 -6.98 -14.14 8.87
N LEU A 76 -6.04 -13.60 8.09
CA LEU A 76 -6.22 -12.36 7.34
C LEU A 76 -7.22 -12.55 6.19
N HIS A 77 -7.02 -13.58 5.37
CA HIS A 77 -7.89 -13.90 4.24
C HIS A 77 -9.32 -14.21 4.70
N LYS A 78 -9.49 -14.92 5.83
CA LYS A 78 -10.82 -15.26 6.41
C LYS A 78 -11.67 -14.03 6.77
N VAL A 79 -11.08 -12.86 7.00
CA VAL A 79 -11.83 -11.60 7.23
C VAL A 79 -11.90 -10.71 5.98
N GLY A 80 -11.45 -11.21 4.83
CA GLY A 80 -11.36 -10.48 3.56
C GLY A 80 -10.16 -9.53 3.46
N GLY A 81 -9.17 -9.67 4.35
CA GLY A 81 -7.89 -8.97 4.23
C GLY A 81 -7.06 -9.56 3.10
N ASN A 82 -6.45 -8.70 2.30
CA ASN A 82 -5.70 -9.06 1.09
C ASN A 82 -4.40 -8.25 0.94
N TYR A 83 -3.86 -7.71 2.04
CA TYR A 83 -2.67 -6.87 1.99
C TYR A 83 -1.77 -7.06 3.21
N ILE A 84 -0.48 -7.27 2.97
CA ILE A 84 0.57 -7.29 3.98
C ILE A 84 1.76 -6.42 3.56
N ARG A 85 2.59 -6.08 4.55
CA ARG A 85 3.96 -5.61 4.32
C ARG A 85 4.91 -6.73 4.71
N ASN A 86 6.05 -6.81 4.04
CA ASN A 86 7.14 -7.67 4.45
C ASN A 86 8.47 -6.91 4.37
N THR A 87 8.98 -6.48 5.52
CA THR A 87 10.35 -5.95 5.64
C THR A 87 11.33 -7.10 5.47
N MET A 88 12.36 -6.95 4.64
CA MET A 88 13.35 -8.00 4.36
C MET A 88 14.41 -8.16 5.48
N SER A 89 13.93 -8.16 6.73
CA SER A 89 14.73 -8.02 7.95
C SER A 89 15.06 -9.36 8.62
N SER A 90 16.17 -9.37 9.36
CA SER A 90 16.63 -10.48 10.22
C SER A 90 16.98 -10.03 11.65
N ARG A 91 16.30 -8.98 12.13
CA ARG A 91 16.63 -8.31 13.41
C ARG A 91 16.04 -8.94 14.66
N ASP A 92 14.96 -9.71 14.55
CA ASP A 92 14.25 -10.24 15.72
C ASP A 92 14.88 -11.59 16.16
N SER A 93 14.56 -12.06 17.37
CA SER A 93 15.18 -13.26 17.93
C SER A 93 14.62 -14.53 17.30
N GLY A 94 15.46 -15.30 16.62
CA GLY A 94 15.05 -16.51 15.87
C GLY A 94 14.94 -16.30 14.35
N ASP A 95 15.17 -15.07 13.88
CA ASP A 95 15.37 -14.79 12.46
C ASP A 95 16.64 -15.47 11.94
N VAL A 96 16.57 -15.98 10.72
CA VAL A 96 17.76 -16.44 9.96
C VAL A 96 18.24 -15.34 9.02
N TRP A 97 19.50 -15.38 8.61
CA TRP A 97 20.12 -14.37 7.73
C TRP A 97 20.22 -14.86 6.28
N PRO A 98 20.26 -13.95 5.28
CA PRO A 98 20.27 -14.32 3.86
C PRO A 98 21.55 -15.01 3.37
N TYR A 99 22.64 -15.00 4.15
CA TYR A 99 23.96 -15.52 3.78
C TYR A 99 24.35 -16.76 4.57
N PHE A 100 25.19 -17.61 3.99
CA PHE A 100 25.67 -18.84 4.62
C PHE A 100 26.56 -18.52 5.83
N LYS A 101 26.31 -19.18 6.97
CA LYS A 101 27.12 -19.03 8.18
C LYS A 101 28.12 -20.18 8.32
N GLN A 102 29.39 -19.84 8.48
CA GLN A 102 30.51 -20.75 8.58
C GLN A 102 30.72 -21.25 10.02
N GLN A 103 31.61 -22.25 10.19
CA GLN A 103 31.88 -22.89 11.48
C GLN A 103 32.58 -21.96 12.49
N ASP A 104 33.29 -20.93 12.03
CA ASP A 104 33.89 -19.88 12.87
C ASP A 104 32.86 -18.83 13.35
N GLY A 105 31.62 -18.91 12.86
CA GLY A 105 30.54 -17.97 13.15
C GLY A 105 30.45 -16.77 12.21
N LYS A 106 31.38 -16.58 11.27
CA LYS A 106 31.29 -15.54 10.23
C LYS A 106 30.38 -15.99 9.08
N TYR A 107 29.84 -15.02 8.35
CA TYR A 107 29.10 -15.25 7.12
C TYR A 107 30.02 -15.22 5.90
N ASP A 108 29.69 -16.01 4.89
CA ASP A 108 30.22 -15.87 3.55
C ASP A 108 29.16 -15.23 2.65
N LEU A 109 29.38 -13.96 2.28
CA LEU A 109 28.45 -13.17 1.47
C LEU A 109 28.35 -13.66 0.01
N ASP A 110 29.24 -14.56 -0.42
CA ASP A 110 29.15 -15.19 -1.73
C ASP A 110 28.24 -16.41 -1.78
N LYS A 111 27.88 -16.98 -0.61
CA LYS A 111 27.02 -18.16 -0.46
C LYS A 111 25.72 -17.78 0.25
N TRP A 112 24.59 -18.36 -0.19
CA TRP A 112 23.28 -18.05 0.37
C TRP A 112 22.93 -18.91 1.58
N GLY A 113 22.22 -18.33 2.55
CA GLY A 113 21.55 -19.06 3.62
C GLY A 113 20.20 -19.56 3.11
N GLU A 114 20.15 -20.78 2.56
CA GLU A 114 18.96 -21.23 1.82
C GLU A 114 17.66 -21.24 2.64
N GLU A 115 17.72 -21.40 3.97
CA GLU A 115 16.52 -21.29 4.83
C GLU A 115 15.84 -19.93 4.75
N TYR A 116 16.60 -18.83 4.66
CA TYR A 116 16.06 -17.47 4.49
C TYR A 116 15.28 -17.36 3.19
N TRP A 117 15.83 -17.91 2.12
CA TRP A 117 15.26 -17.82 0.78
C TRP A 117 14.08 -18.77 0.57
N GLN A 118 14.10 -19.94 1.22
CA GLN A 118 12.95 -20.83 1.33
C GLN A 118 11.79 -20.13 2.07
N ARG A 119 12.04 -19.57 3.27
CA ARG A 119 11.08 -18.77 4.04
C ARG A 119 10.47 -17.64 3.19
N PHE A 120 11.29 -16.95 2.39
CA PHE A 120 10.82 -15.88 1.49
C PHE A 120 9.99 -16.41 0.31
N GLU A 121 10.38 -17.51 -0.31
CA GLU A 121 9.59 -18.13 -1.38
C GLU A 121 8.24 -18.66 -0.87
N ASP A 122 8.21 -19.22 0.34
CA ASP A 122 6.99 -19.70 0.98
C ASP A 122 6.01 -18.56 1.31
N LEU A 123 6.50 -17.38 1.70
CA LEU A 123 5.68 -16.16 1.77
C LEU A 123 5.03 -15.84 0.42
N LEU A 124 5.80 -15.85 -0.66
CA LEU A 124 5.31 -15.47 -2.00
C LEU A 124 4.25 -16.48 -2.50
N LYS A 125 4.48 -17.78 -2.33
CA LYS A 125 3.51 -18.84 -2.63
C LYS A 125 2.22 -18.70 -1.82
N LEU A 126 2.35 -18.67 -0.49
CA LEU A 126 1.18 -18.63 0.41
C LEU A 126 0.35 -17.35 0.24
N THR A 127 0.96 -16.26 -0.22
CA THR A 127 0.22 -15.00 -0.50
C THR A 127 -0.46 -15.02 -1.87
N GLU A 128 0.17 -15.55 -2.92
CA GLU A 128 -0.46 -15.70 -4.25
C GLU A 128 -1.63 -16.71 -4.23
N GLU A 129 -1.52 -17.78 -3.44
CA GLU A 129 -2.61 -18.74 -3.13
C GLU A 129 -3.86 -18.07 -2.53
N ARG A 130 -3.73 -16.90 -1.90
CA ARG A 130 -4.77 -16.24 -1.08
C ARG A 130 -5.19 -14.87 -1.61
N ASP A 131 -4.76 -14.50 -2.81
CA ASP A 131 -4.94 -13.16 -3.39
C ASP A 131 -4.40 -12.01 -2.50
N ILE A 132 -3.40 -12.30 -1.66
CA ILE A 132 -2.80 -11.33 -0.74
C ILE A 132 -1.67 -10.59 -1.47
N ILE A 133 -1.78 -9.28 -1.57
CA ILE A 133 -0.72 -8.40 -2.05
C ILE A 133 0.37 -8.22 -0.98
N VAL A 134 1.63 -8.29 -1.39
CA VAL A 134 2.80 -8.09 -0.53
C VAL A 134 3.52 -6.81 -0.95
N GLN A 135 3.59 -5.80 -0.08
CA GLN A 135 4.56 -4.72 -0.24
C GLN A 135 5.86 -5.10 0.47
N LEU A 136 6.92 -5.32 -0.31
CA LEU A 136 8.27 -5.54 0.20
C LEU A 136 8.86 -4.19 0.63
N GLU A 137 9.35 -4.10 1.86
CA GLU A 137 10.24 -3.02 2.31
C GLU A 137 11.66 -3.59 2.23
N ILE A 138 12.41 -3.21 1.20
CA ILE A 138 13.65 -3.89 0.77
C ILE A 138 14.80 -3.64 1.74
N TRP A 139 14.99 -2.38 2.11
CA TRP A 139 15.97 -1.92 3.08
C TRP A 139 15.28 -1.38 4.33
N ASP A 140 15.95 -1.50 5.47
CA ASP A 140 15.48 -0.90 6.71
C ASP A 140 16.67 -0.34 7.50
N ARG A 141 16.72 0.99 7.67
CA ARG A 141 17.78 1.68 8.42
C ARG A 141 17.92 1.19 9.87
N PHE A 142 16.89 0.56 10.44
CA PHE A 142 16.95 -0.04 11.78
C PHE A 142 17.78 -1.35 11.86
N ASP A 143 18.13 -1.99 10.73
CA ASP A 143 18.92 -3.24 10.70
C ASP A 143 20.43 -3.03 10.63
N TYR A 144 20.86 -1.83 10.24
CA TYR A 144 22.25 -1.49 9.95
C TYR A 144 22.79 -0.43 10.92
N SER A 145 22.28 -0.37 12.15
CA SER A 145 22.74 0.56 13.19
C SER A 145 22.49 -0.01 14.59
N ARG A 146 23.15 0.57 15.60
CA ARG A 146 23.10 0.12 17.00
C ARG A 146 23.43 -1.38 17.11
N ASP A 147 22.81 -2.10 18.04
CA ASP A 147 23.09 -3.52 18.29
C ASP A 147 22.67 -4.44 17.12
N ASN A 148 21.82 -3.98 16.20
CA ASN A 148 21.53 -4.71 14.97
C ASN A 148 22.74 -4.74 14.03
N TRP A 149 23.51 -3.65 13.93
CA TRP A 149 24.75 -3.64 13.15
C TRP A 149 25.79 -4.64 13.66
N LYS A 150 25.89 -4.80 15.00
CA LYS A 150 26.85 -5.72 15.65
C LYS A 150 26.67 -7.19 15.25
N LYS A 151 25.47 -7.58 14.84
CA LYS A 151 25.12 -8.95 14.39
C LYS A 151 24.87 -9.09 12.89
N ASN A 152 24.88 -7.99 12.14
CA ASN A 152 24.55 -7.96 10.71
C ASN A 152 25.70 -8.55 9.88
N PRO A 153 25.46 -9.49 8.95
CA PRO A 153 26.47 -10.04 8.03
C PRO A 153 27.25 -8.98 7.24
N MET A 154 26.60 -7.85 6.92
CA MET A 154 27.21 -6.76 6.15
C MET A 154 28.22 -5.93 6.97
N ASN A 155 28.30 -6.12 8.29
CA ASN A 155 29.40 -5.61 9.11
C ASN A 155 30.68 -6.42 8.79
N PRO A 156 31.81 -5.78 8.43
CA PRO A 156 33.07 -6.47 8.14
C PRO A 156 33.59 -7.40 9.26
N GLU A 157 33.23 -7.14 10.52
CA GLU A 157 33.56 -8.06 11.63
C GLU A 157 32.87 -9.43 11.46
N ASN A 158 31.67 -9.45 10.88
CA ASN A 158 30.82 -10.63 10.78
C ASN A 158 30.99 -11.44 9.48
N ASN A 159 31.78 -11.01 8.49
CA ASN A 159 31.99 -11.76 7.26
C ASN A 159 33.47 -12.01 6.91
N VAL A 160 33.72 -12.72 5.80
CA VAL A 160 35.06 -13.04 5.27
C VAL A 160 35.36 -12.38 3.92
N ASN A 161 34.45 -11.56 3.42
CA ASN A 161 34.45 -11.05 2.04
C ASN A 161 35.01 -9.62 1.93
N TYR A 162 35.08 -8.88 3.04
CA TYR A 162 35.77 -7.59 3.17
C TYR A 162 36.05 -7.21 4.64
N THR A 163 37.01 -6.33 4.87
CA THR A 163 37.45 -5.86 6.21
C THR A 163 37.01 -4.42 6.52
N LEU A 164 37.19 -4.01 7.79
CA LEU A 164 36.98 -2.63 8.25
C LEU A 164 37.93 -1.64 7.53
N GLU A 165 39.17 -2.06 7.26
CA GLU A 165 40.18 -1.24 6.57
C GLU A 165 39.82 -1.04 5.09
N GLU A 166 39.46 -2.11 4.38
CA GLU A 166 39.08 -2.05 2.95
C GLU A 166 37.83 -1.23 2.68
N THR A 167 36.86 -1.26 3.61
CA THR A 167 35.60 -0.50 3.49
C THR A 167 35.69 0.91 4.07
N GLY A 168 36.45 1.10 5.15
CA GLY A 168 36.40 2.30 5.98
C GLY A 168 35.05 2.46 6.71
N PHE A 169 34.45 1.35 7.12
CA PHE A 169 33.31 1.27 8.04
C PHE A 169 33.78 1.18 9.50
N GLU A 170 32.95 1.68 10.43
CA GLU A 170 33.11 1.51 11.88
C GLU A 170 32.45 0.21 12.39
N THR A 171 32.96 -0.30 13.51
CA THR A 171 32.36 -1.45 14.24
C THR A 171 31.01 -1.08 14.88
N GLU A 172 30.79 0.19 15.23
CA GLU A 172 29.56 0.67 15.85
C GLU A 172 28.99 1.96 15.20
N TYR A 173 27.67 1.96 14.99
CA TYR A 173 26.89 3.16 14.64
C TYR A 173 25.79 3.39 15.69
N PRO A 174 26.11 3.98 16.86
CA PRO A 174 25.24 3.95 18.05
C PRO A 174 24.08 4.97 18.03
N LYS A 175 24.12 5.99 17.16
CA LYS A 175 23.05 7.01 17.09
C LYS A 175 21.73 6.43 16.55
N HIS A 176 20.65 7.19 16.65
CA HIS A 176 19.37 6.77 16.05
C HIS A 176 19.52 6.68 14.52
N PRO A 177 18.95 5.67 13.83
CA PRO A 177 19.06 5.54 12.36
C PRO A 177 18.62 6.80 11.59
N ALA A 178 17.64 7.55 12.12
CA ALA A 178 17.21 8.85 11.59
C ALA A 178 18.28 9.97 11.61
N SER A 179 19.49 9.69 12.11
CA SER A 179 20.64 10.60 11.95
C SER A 179 21.45 10.34 10.67
N ASP A 180 21.06 9.36 9.85
CA ASP A 180 21.62 9.06 8.52
C ASP A 180 23.16 8.86 8.53
N LEU A 181 23.71 8.37 9.65
CA LEU A 181 25.17 8.32 9.84
C LEU A 181 25.87 7.11 9.24
N GLN A 182 25.15 6.03 8.95
CA GLN A 182 25.64 4.73 8.47
C GLN A 182 25.95 4.78 6.96
N PRO A 183 27.23 4.68 6.52
CA PRO A 183 27.60 4.77 5.11
C PRO A 183 27.10 3.63 4.22
N PHE A 184 26.55 2.53 4.76
CA PHE A 184 25.85 1.50 3.98
C PHE A 184 24.78 2.10 3.03
N PHE A 185 24.05 3.11 3.49
CA PHE A 185 23.02 3.82 2.72
C PHE A 185 23.58 4.92 1.81
N HIS A 186 24.91 5.07 1.75
CA HIS A 186 25.61 6.12 0.99
C HIS A 186 26.59 5.52 -0.02
N SER A 187 26.39 4.27 -0.44
CA SER A 187 27.28 3.55 -1.38
C SER A 187 27.19 4.04 -2.83
N ILE A 188 26.33 5.03 -3.14
CA ILE A 188 26.16 5.59 -4.48
C ILE A 188 27.10 6.80 -4.69
N PRO A 189 27.84 6.89 -5.82
CA PRO A 189 28.76 8.00 -6.06
C PRO A 189 28.09 9.37 -5.98
N GLY A 190 28.70 10.28 -5.21
CA GLY A 190 28.19 11.64 -4.98
C GLY A 190 27.35 11.81 -3.71
N MET A 191 26.99 10.74 -3.02
CA MET A 191 26.26 10.84 -1.74
C MET A 191 27.14 11.40 -0.60
N PRO A 192 26.56 12.04 0.44
CA PRO A 192 27.31 12.75 1.48
C PRO A 192 28.35 11.94 2.27
N LYS A 193 28.22 10.61 2.33
CA LYS A 193 29.17 9.70 3.02
C LYS A 193 29.83 8.70 2.07
N TYR A 194 29.69 8.90 0.76
CA TYR A 194 30.30 8.04 -0.24
C TYR A 194 31.84 8.04 -0.14
N LYS A 195 32.42 6.85 -0.24
CA LYS A 195 33.86 6.62 -0.43
C LYS A 195 34.01 5.56 -1.52
N LYS A 196 35.06 5.63 -2.34
CA LYS A 196 35.34 4.56 -3.33
C LYS A 196 35.57 3.19 -2.65
N THR A 197 36.04 3.18 -1.40
CA THR A 197 36.20 1.97 -0.58
C THR A 197 34.90 1.19 -0.39
N ILE A 198 33.73 1.84 -0.42
CA ILE A 198 32.43 1.17 -0.20
C ILE A 198 31.75 0.71 -1.51
N ASP A 199 32.42 0.84 -2.66
CA ASP A 199 32.02 0.18 -3.91
C ASP A 199 31.87 -1.35 -3.72
N ILE A 200 32.76 -1.98 -2.94
CA ILE A 200 32.69 -3.43 -2.65
C ILE A 200 31.41 -3.81 -1.90
N VAL A 201 30.95 -2.96 -0.97
CA VAL A 201 29.68 -3.16 -0.25
C VAL A 201 28.50 -3.04 -1.20
N ARG A 202 28.55 -2.10 -2.16
CA ARG A 202 27.51 -1.97 -3.19
C ARG A 202 27.39 -3.21 -4.06
N LEU A 203 28.49 -3.86 -4.44
CA LEU A 203 28.45 -5.13 -5.19
C LEU A 203 27.68 -6.23 -4.44
N TYR A 204 27.82 -6.33 -3.13
CA TYR A 204 27.06 -7.29 -2.31
C TYR A 204 25.60 -6.85 -2.08
N GLN A 205 25.31 -5.55 -2.04
CA GLN A 205 23.94 -5.02 -2.06
C GLN A 205 23.24 -5.36 -3.39
N GLU A 206 23.89 -5.10 -4.52
CA GLU A 206 23.40 -5.44 -5.87
C GLU A 206 23.15 -6.96 -6.00
N LYS A 207 24.12 -7.80 -5.60
CA LYS A 207 24.00 -9.27 -5.57
C LYS A 207 22.83 -9.78 -4.71
N TYR A 208 22.55 -9.12 -3.58
CA TYR A 208 21.40 -9.42 -2.72
C TYR A 208 20.06 -9.08 -3.39
N ILE A 209 19.97 -7.93 -4.06
CA ILE A 209 18.78 -7.55 -4.84
C ILE A 209 18.54 -8.53 -6.00
N ASP A 210 19.58 -8.95 -6.71
CA ASP A 210 19.45 -9.94 -7.80
C ASP A 210 18.91 -11.30 -7.30
N LYS A 211 19.34 -11.77 -6.12
CA LYS A 211 18.77 -12.98 -5.48
C LYS A 211 17.32 -12.75 -5.03
N LEU A 212 16.97 -11.60 -4.46
CA LEU A 212 15.57 -11.25 -4.12
C LEU A 212 14.67 -11.28 -5.36
N LEU A 213 15.09 -10.61 -6.44
CA LEU A 213 14.39 -10.56 -7.73
C LEU A 213 14.43 -11.87 -8.52
N SER A 214 15.23 -12.85 -8.11
CA SER A 214 15.16 -14.23 -8.63
C SER A 214 13.88 -14.95 -8.20
N TYR A 215 13.34 -14.62 -7.01
CA TYR A 215 12.08 -15.14 -6.51
C TYR A 215 10.91 -14.20 -6.82
N SER A 216 11.00 -12.93 -6.42
CA SER A 216 9.83 -12.04 -6.36
C SER A 216 9.24 -11.69 -7.73
N LEU A 217 10.06 -11.63 -8.78
CA LEU A 217 9.61 -11.34 -10.16
C LEU A 217 8.82 -12.50 -10.79
N ASN A 218 8.74 -13.67 -10.15
CA ASN A 218 7.91 -14.78 -10.63
C ASN A 218 6.42 -14.54 -10.32
N TYR A 219 6.11 -13.76 -9.28
CA TYR A 219 4.78 -13.61 -8.69
C TYR A 219 4.05 -12.33 -9.14
N GLY A 220 2.72 -12.40 -9.26
CA GLY A 220 1.91 -11.28 -9.76
C GLY A 220 1.50 -10.23 -8.70
N ASN A 221 1.71 -10.52 -7.42
CA ASN A 221 1.10 -9.85 -6.26
C ASN A 221 2.10 -8.99 -5.43
N VAL A 222 3.19 -8.52 -6.03
CA VAL A 222 4.31 -7.86 -5.31
C VAL A 222 4.41 -6.36 -5.64
N LEU A 223 4.43 -5.53 -4.59
CA LEU A 223 4.84 -4.12 -4.62
C LEU A 223 6.23 -3.95 -4.01
N TYR A 224 7.00 -2.98 -4.49
CA TYR A 224 8.38 -2.73 -4.06
C TYR A 224 8.52 -1.33 -3.46
N CYS A 225 8.87 -1.26 -2.17
CA CYS A 225 9.21 -0.04 -1.45
C CYS A 225 10.69 -0.11 -1.07
N MET A 226 11.48 0.90 -1.44
CA MET A 226 12.95 0.81 -1.31
C MET A 226 13.38 0.74 0.14
N ASP A 227 12.92 1.69 0.97
CA ASP A 227 13.34 1.82 2.34
C ASP A 227 12.16 1.97 3.30
N ASN A 228 12.27 1.36 4.48
CA ASN A 228 11.39 1.63 5.61
C ASN A 228 11.81 2.92 6.35
N GLU A 229 10.94 3.93 6.35
CA GLU A 229 11.12 5.20 7.09
C GLU A 229 12.47 5.86 6.83
N THR A 230 12.81 6.11 5.57
CA THR A 230 14.11 6.68 5.23
C THR A 230 14.25 8.16 5.60
N SER A 231 15.47 8.54 5.97
CA SER A 231 15.95 9.91 6.15
C SER A 231 17.17 10.19 5.26
N THR A 232 17.56 9.23 4.43
CA THR A 232 18.70 9.27 3.52
C THR A 232 18.34 10.09 2.27
N PRO A 233 19.31 10.75 1.59
CA PRO A 233 19.03 11.50 0.37
C PRO A 233 18.35 10.64 -0.72
N PRO A 234 17.36 11.17 -1.48
CA PRO A 234 16.57 10.39 -2.45
C PRO A 234 17.38 9.69 -3.55
N GLU A 235 18.63 10.09 -3.78
CA GLU A 235 19.58 9.46 -4.69
C GLU A 235 19.75 7.95 -4.40
N TRP A 236 19.70 7.55 -3.13
CA TRP A 236 19.74 6.14 -2.70
C TRP A 236 18.52 5.35 -3.18
N GLY A 237 17.31 5.78 -2.80
CA GLY A 237 16.07 5.12 -3.22
C GLY A 237 15.93 5.10 -4.75
N LYS A 238 16.27 6.21 -5.43
CA LYS A 238 16.25 6.30 -6.89
C LYS A 238 17.25 5.37 -7.58
N TYR A 239 18.41 5.09 -6.98
CA TYR A 239 19.32 4.07 -7.51
C TYR A 239 18.66 2.70 -7.52
N TRP A 240 18.08 2.27 -6.39
CA TRP A 240 17.43 0.96 -6.28
C TRP A 240 16.16 0.86 -7.14
N ILE A 241 15.35 1.93 -7.24
CA ILE A 241 14.22 2.02 -8.17
C ILE A 241 14.69 1.74 -9.60
N ASN A 242 15.75 2.41 -10.07
CA ASN A 242 16.26 2.23 -11.43
C ASN A 242 16.88 0.84 -11.64
N TYR A 243 17.62 0.32 -10.66
CA TYR A 243 18.23 -1.02 -10.71
C TYR A 243 17.14 -2.10 -10.85
N ILE A 244 16.15 -2.08 -9.96
CA ILE A 244 15.06 -3.07 -9.92
C ILE A 244 14.15 -2.94 -11.16
N LYS A 245 13.86 -1.71 -11.62
CA LYS A 245 13.13 -1.43 -12.87
C LYS A 245 13.87 -1.99 -14.08
N THR A 246 15.20 -1.92 -14.10
CA THR A 246 16.03 -2.52 -15.15
C THR A 246 15.94 -4.03 -15.13
N ARG A 247 16.18 -4.67 -13.96
CA ARG A 247 16.06 -6.13 -13.78
C ARG A 247 14.68 -6.69 -14.11
N ALA A 248 13.62 -5.93 -13.84
CA ALA A 248 12.26 -6.32 -14.19
C ALA A 248 12.02 -6.22 -15.71
N ASN A 249 12.47 -5.15 -16.35
CA ASN A 249 12.42 -4.98 -17.80
C ASN A 249 13.22 -6.07 -18.55
N GLU A 250 14.39 -6.45 -18.05
CA GLU A 250 15.21 -7.57 -18.57
C GLU A 250 14.43 -8.91 -18.59
N LYS A 251 13.48 -9.10 -17.67
CA LYS A 251 12.59 -10.27 -17.61
C LYS A 251 11.20 -10.04 -18.24
N GLY A 252 10.95 -8.88 -18.86
CA GLY A 252 9.65 -8.50 -19.41
C GLY A 252 8.54 -8.34 -18.37
N LYS A 253 8.89 -8.03 -17.11
CA LYS A 253 7.98 -7.95 -15.96
C LYS A 253 7.60 -6.51 -15.67
N GLN A 254 6.30 -6.23 -15.62
CA GLN A 254 5.77 -4.96 -15.12
C GLN A 254 5.71 -5.02 -13.58
N ILE A 255 6.24 -3.99 -12.92
CA ILE A 255 6.31 -3.88 -11.44
C ILE A 255 6.00 -2.45 -11.00
N TYR A 256 5.73 -2.29 -9.70
CA TYR A 256 5.41 -1.00 -9.09
C TYR A 256 6.33 -0.72 -7.90
N LEU A 257 6.90 0.49 -7.93
CA LEU A 257 8.02 0.99 -7.14
C LEU A 257 7.63 2.28 -6.40
N THR A 258 8.05 2.41 -5.14
CA THR A 258 7.95 3.61 -4.30
C THR A 258 9.08 3.69 -3.26
N ASP A 259 9.08 4.75 -2.44
CA ASP A 259 9.95 4.94 -1.28
C ASP A 259 9.14 5.54 -0.10
N MET A 260 9.57 5.38 1.15
CA MET A 260 8.82 5.75 2.36
C MET A 260 9.63 6.68 3.28
N PHE A 261 9.57 7.99 3.02
CA PHE A 261 10.28 9.01 3.80
C PHE A 261 9.67 9.25 5.20
N ASP A 262 10.52 9.23 6.23
CA ASP A 262 10.15 9.39 7.66
C ASP A 262 9.39 10.70 7.96
N LEU A 263 9.61 11.76 7.17
CA LEU A 263 8.97 13.07 7.33
C LEU A 263 7.56 13.19 6.69
N PHE A 264 6.97 12.14 6.11
CA PHE A 264 5.64 12.23 5.46
C PHE A 264 4.49 12.64 6.40
N PHE A 265 4.70 12.67 7.72
CA PHE A 265 3.75 13.24 8.70
C PHE A 265 3.64 14.78 8.65
N ARG A 266 4.64 15.46 8.06
CA ARG A 266 4.64 16.90 7.73
C ARG A 266 5.14 17.08 6.29
N PRO A 267 4.36 16.67 5.28
CA PRO A 267 4.84 16.56 3.90
C PRO A 267 5.20 17.92 3.28
N GLN A 268 4.61 19.03 3.78
CA GLN A 268 4.95 20.40 3.39
C GLN A 268 6.38 20.80 3.78
N GLU A 269 6.93 20.19 4.84
CA GLU A 269 8.30 20.43 5.33
C GLU A 269 9.31 19.42 4.75
N CYS A 270 8.88 18.57 3.82
CA CYS A 270 9.64 17.41 3.35
C CYS A 270 9.85 17.45 1.83
N PRO A 271 10.94 18.07 1.34
CA PRO A 271 11.26 18.12 -0.10
C PRO A 271 11.31 16.74 -0.78
N SER A 272 11.79 15.70 -0.08
CA SER A 272 11.77 14.32 -0.58
C SER A 272 10.35 13.77 -0.75
N CYS A 273 9.44 14.08 0.17
CA CYS A 273 8.03 13.68 0.10
C CYS A 273 7.32 14.38 -1.07
N LEU A 274 7.62 15.67 -1.32
CA LEU A 274 7.13 16.39 -2.49
C LEU A 274 7.60 15.72 -3.80
N GLN A 275 8.87 15.32 -3.89
CA GLN A 275 9.37 14.56 -5.04
C GLN A 275 8.64 13.24 -5.26
N VAL A 276 8.19 12.55 -4.20
CA VAL A 276 7.36 11.32 -4.32
C VAL A 276 5.97 11.63 -4.91
N LEU A 277 5.42 12.82 -4.66
CA LEU A 277 4.15 13.28 -5.27
C LEU A 277 4.32 13.75 -6.72
N GLU A 278 5.45 14.40 -7.03
CA GLU A 278 5.77 14.94 -8.36
C GLU A 278 6.20 13.85 -9.38
N GLN A 279 7.20 13.04 -9.03
CA GLN A 279 7.99 12.23 -9.98
C GLN A 279 7.33 10.87 -10.23
N SER A 280 6.17 10.90 -10.92
CA SER A 280 5.32 9.73 -11.20
C SER A 280 5.95 8.61 -12.04
N ASP A 281 7.02 8.92 -12.78
CA ASP A 281 7.83 8.02 -13.59
C ASP A 281 8.87 7.23 -12.76
N VAL A 282 9.26 7.79 -11.61
CA VAL A 282 10.12 7.19 -10.59
C VAL A 282 9.26 6.45 -9.56
N TYR A 283 8.38 7.17 -8.87
CA TYR A 283 7.53 6.66 -7.80
C TYR A 283 6.14 6.33 -8.36
N THR A 284 6.05 5.17 -9.00
CA THR A 284 4.86 4.68 -9.72
C THR A 284 3.63 4.43 -8.84
N PHE A 285 3.82 4.37 -7.52
CA PHE A 285 2.78 4.57 -6.51
C PHE A 285 3.38 5.35 -5.33
N ILE A 286 2.55 5.77 -4.38
CA ILE A 286 2.98 6.60 -3.24
C ILE A 286 2.64 5.86 -1.94
N ASP A 287 3.56 5.80 -0.97
CA ASP A 287 3.25 5.41 0.40
C ASP A 287 3.29 6.63 1.32
N ILE A 288 2.22 6.85 2.11
CA ILE A 288 2.07 8.03 2.99
C ILE A 288 2.04 7.64 4.48
N SER A 289 2.41 6.40 4.80
CA SER A 289 2.27 5.75 6.11
C SER A 289 2.47 6.64 7.33
N GLN A 290 3.46 7.53 7.31
CA GLN A 290 3.88 8.34 8.44
C GLN A 290 2.79 9.29 8.96
N ILE A 291 1.83 9.73 8.13
CA ILE A 291 0.69 10.55 8.62
C ILE A 291 -0.11 9.82 9.70
N ASN A 292 -0.10 8.49 9.69
CA ASN A 292 -0.87 7.65 10.61
C ASN A 292 -0.20 7.51 11.99
N SER A 293 0.46 8.58 12.46
CA SER A 293 1.13 8.64 13.75
C SER A 293 0.93 10.02 14.40
N ARG A 294 1.78 10.99 14.07
CA ARG A 294 1.83 12.32 14.70
C ARG A 294 0.66 13.23 14.31
N ASN A 295 -0.18 12.79 13.37
CA ASN A 295 -1.41 13.45 12.97
C ASN A 295 -2.59 12.68 13.59
N PHE A 296 -3.46 13.44 14.25
CA PHE A 296 -4.57 12.95 15.07
C PHE A 296 -5.87 13.60 14.61
N ASN A 297 -6.99 12.92 14.80
CA ASN A 297 -8.34 13.48 14.65
C ASN A 297 -8.52 14.24 13.30
N GLN A 298 -9.13 15.42 13.31
CA GLN A 298 -9.31 16.27 12.13
C GLN A 298 -7.98 16.62 11.41
N ALA A 299 -6.87 16.81 12.14
CA ALA A 299 -5.57 17.10 11.53
C ALA A 299 -5.00 15.90 10.75
N HIS A 300 -5.37 14.65 11.07
CA HIS A 300 -5.07 13.48 10.25
C HIS A 300 -5.79 13.56 8.90
N TRP A 301 -7.10 13.86 8.92
CA TRP A 301 -7.90 14.02 7.71
C TRP A 301 -7.43 15.19 6.84
N ASP A 302 -7.13 16.35 7.43
CA ASP A 302 -6.69 17.53 6.68
C ASP A 302 -5.33 17.29 6.01
N THR A 303 -4.41 16.61 6.70
CA THR A 303 -3.12 16.20 6.12
C THR A 303 -3.33 15.21 4.97
N LEU A 304 -4.20 14.21 5.16
CA LEU A 304 -4.54 13.23 4.13
C LEU A 304 -5.13 13.88 2.87
N GLN A 305 -6.15 14.73 3.03
CA GLN A 305 -6.81 15.39 1.90
C GLN A 305 -5.89 16.39 1.18
N TRP A 306 -4.98 17.05 1.91
CA TRP A 306 -3.91 17.83 1.29
C TRP A 306 -3.03 16.94 0.39
N ILE A 307 -2.51 15.81 0.89
CA ILE A 307 -1.64 14.93 0.09
C ILE A 307 -2.38 14.40 -1.16
N LEU A 308 -3.64 13.97 -1.02
CA LEU A 308 -4.41 13.46 -2.15
C LEU A 308 -4.71 14.53 -3.21
N LYS A 309 -4.92 15.79 -2.79
CA LYS A 309 -5.07 16.95 -3.68
C LYS A 309 -3.76 17.34 -4.39
N GLU A 310 -2.62 17.20 -3.72
CA GLU A 310 -1.32 17.42 -4.33
C GLU A 310 -0.96 16.30 -5.34
N ARG A 311 -1.21 15.03 -5.00
CA ARG A 311 -1.07 13.88 -5.90
C ARG A 311 -1.87 14.06 -7.18
N ASP A 312 -3.10 14.59 -7.07
CA ASP A 312 -4.00 14.82 -8.20
C ASP A 312 -3.51 15.88 -9.22
N LYS A 313 -2.42 16.62 -8.94
CA LYS A 313 -1.78 17.53 -9.91
C LYS A 313 -0.89 16.80 -10.92
N PHE A 314 -0.58 15.53 -10.66
CA PHE A 314 0.36 14.70 -11.43
C PHE A 314 -0.36 13.47 -12.00
N PRO A 315 0.27 12.65 -12.87
CA PRO A 315 -0.32 11.41 -13.35
C PRO A 315 -0.85 10.55 -12.20
N LEU A 316 -2.16 10.25 -12.27
CA LEU A 316 -2.90 9.58 -11.22
C LEU A 316 -2.33 8.20 -10.96
N ARG A 317 -2.09 7.91 -9.68
CA ARG A 317 -1.53 6.64 -9.21
C ARG A 317 -1.97 6.32 -7.78
N PRO A 318 -1.86 5.05 -7.34
CA PRO A 318 -2.31 4.61 -6.04
C PRO A 318 -1.57 5.29 -4.88
N VAL A 319 -2.29 5.45 -3.76
CA VAL A 319 -1.76 5.98 -2.49
C VAL A 319 -2.01 4.96 -1.39
N ASN A 320 -0.93 4.43 -0.82
CA ASN A 320 -0.90 3.34 0.14
C ASN A 320 -0.69 3.85 1.58
N ASN A 321 -1.31 3.18 2.56
CA ASN A 321 -1.05 3.37 3.99
C ASN A 321 -0.62 2.05 4.62
N THR A 322 0.66 1.72 4.44
CA THR A 322 1.22 0.42 4.81
C THR A 322 1.51 0.29 6.31
N LYS A 323 1.64 1.39 7.05
CA LYS A 323 1.87 1.41 8.51
C LYS A 323 0.89 2.37 9.21
N ILE A 324 -0.30 1.89 9.57
CA ILE A 324 -1.26 2.65 10.38
C ILE A 324 -1.02 2.39 11.86
N TYR A 325 -0.40 3.34 12.56
CA TYR A 325 -0.09 3.18 14.00
C TYR A 325 -1.33 3.40 14.88
N GLY A 326 -1.32 2.73 16.02
CA GLY A 326 -2.37 2.77 17.02
C GLY A 326 -2.16 1.70 18.09
N GLY A 327 -1.50 2.07 19.19
CA GLY A 327 -1.13 1.18 20.28
C GLY A 327 -0.03 1.77 21.17
N MET A 328 -0.13 1.50 22.48
CA MET A 328 0.77 1.97 23.56
C MET A 328 0.90 3.48 23.82
N ASN A 329 0.29 4.39 23.06
CA ASN A 329 0.43 5.85 23.27
C ASN A 329 1.91 6.30 23.39
N SER A 330 2.75 5.93 22.42
CA SER A 330 4.17 6.25 22.47
C SER A 330 4.43 7.76 22.47
N SER A 331 5.52 8.18 23.12
CA SER A 331 5.95 9.58 23.21
C SER A 331 6.28 10.24 21.85
N TRP A 332 6.46 9.45 20.79
CA TRP A 332 6.64 9.94 19.43
C TRP A 332 5.34 9.99 18.60
N GLY A 333 4.20 9.57 19.17
CA GLY A 333 2.87 9.71 18.57
C GLY A 333 2.30 8.44 17.92
N SER A 334 2.41 7.25 18.51
CA SER A 334 1.68 6.08 17.97
C SER A 334 0.17 6.13 18.22
N GLY A 335 -0.27 6.81 19.28
CA GLY A 335 -1.68 6.84 19.73
C GLY A 335 -2.15 5.52 20.36
N SER A 336 -3.46 5.47 20.62
CA SER A 336 -4.20 4.35 21.19
C SER A 336 -4.59 3.31 20.13
N ASN A 337 -5.16 2.18 20.54
CA ASN A 337 -5.66 1.18 19.58
C ASN A 337 -6.87 1.71 18.78
N GLU A 338 -7.61 2.64 19.36
CA GLU A 338 -8.74 3.37 18.81
C GLU A 338 -8.26 4.34 17.71
N ASP A 339 -7.21 5.14 17.96
CA ASP A 339 -6.59 6.01 16.93
C ASP A 339 -6.24 5.24 15.65
N GLY A 340 -5.73 4.01 15.78
CA GLY A 340 -5.39 3.16 14.64
C GLY A 340 -6.61 2.61 13.88
N VAL A 341 -7.73 2.42 14.57
CA VAL A 341 -9.04 2.09 13.96
C VAL A 341 -9.57 3.30 13.20
N GLU A 342 -9.56 4.47 13.82
CA GLU A 342 -10.07 5.69 13.19
C GLU A 342 -9.22 6.12 11.99
N ARG A 343 -7.89 6.09 12.08
CA ARG A 343 -6.98 6.39 10.96
C ARG A 343 -7.23 5.45 9.78
N PHE A 344 -7.46 4.16 10.06
CA PHE A 344 -7.85 3.18 9.04
C PHE A 344 -9.15 3.59 8.34
N CYS A 345 -10.19 3.94 9.09
CA CYS A 345 -11.47 4.41 8.52
C CYS A 345 -11.33 5.75 7.78
N ARG A 346 -10.64 6.75 8.34
CA ARG A 346 -10.37 8.06 7.72
C ARG A 346 -9.63 7.91 6.38
N ASN A 347 -8.65 7.00 6.26
CA ASN A 347 -7.97 6.72 4.99
C ASN A 347 -8.87 6.01 3.95
N VAL A 348 -9.73 5.09 4.38
CA VAL A 348 -10.69 4.38 3.50
C VAL A 348 -11.70 5.36 2.90
N ILE A 349 -12.31 6.19 3.73
CA ILE A 349 -13.27 7.22 3.31
C ILE A 349 -12.58 8.32 2.50
N GLY A 350 -11.34 8.66 2.87
CA GLY A 350 -10.53 9.66 2.20
C GLY A 350 -10.08 9.29 0.78
N GLY A 351 -10.20 8.03 0.38
CA GLY A 351 -9.92 7.58 -0.99
C GLY A 351 -8.49 7.07 -1.23
N CYS A 352 -7.89 6.41 -0.23
CA CYS A 352 -6.63 5.68 -0.39
C CYS A 352 -6.82 4.30 -1.05
N ALA A 353 -5.77 3.82 -1.73
CA ALA A 353 -5.74 2.53 -2.41
C ALA A 353 -5.38 1.35 -1.49
N SER A 354 -4.67 1.63 -0.39
CA SER A 354 -4.42 0.64 0.67
C SER A 354 -4.50 1.21 2.07
N VAL A 355 -4.88 0.35 3.02
CA VAL A 355 -4.82 0.58 4.47
C VAL A 355 -4.37 -0.69 5.20
N ARG A 356 -3.34 -0.58 6.05
CA ARG A 356 -2.77 -1.72 6.78
C ARG A 356 -2.43 -1.35 8.23
N HIS A 357 -3.11 -1.99 9.20
CA HIS A 357 -2.83 -1.84 10.64
C HIS A 357 -1.37 -2.18 10.96
N HIS A 358 -0.60 -1.26 11.56
CA HIS A 358 0.79 -1.48 11.96
C HIS A 358 0.91 -2.62 12.99
N ARG A 359 2.09 -3.25 13.10
CA ARG A 359 2.31 -4.38 14.00
C ARG A 359 2.24 -3.98 15.48
N PRO A 360 1.91 -4.91 16.39
CA PRO A 360 2.15 -4.69 17.82
C PRO A 360 3.65 -4.47 18.09
N PRO A 361 4.01 -3.72 19.14
CA PRO A 361 3.11 -3.12 20.12
C PRO A 361 2.56 -1.72 19.73
N HIS A 362 3.09 -1.09 18.67
CA HIS A 362 2.71 0.27 18.26
C HIS A 362 1.49 0.35 17.31
N GLY A 363 0.79 -0.76 17.10
CA GLY A 363 -0.33 -0.90 16.18
C GLY A 363 -1.21 -2.11 16.50
N ASN A 364 -2.44 -2.11 15.98
CA ASN A 364 -3.42 -3.18 16.22
C ASN A 364 -3.03 -4.56 15.63
N GLY A 365 -2.12 -4.61 14.66
CA GLY A 365 -1.69 -5.84 13.99
C GLY A 365 -2.82 -6.53 13.23
N LEU A 366 -3.25 -7.68 13.75
CA LEU A 366 -4.45 -8.41 13.31
C LEU A 366 -5.30 -8.81 14.54
N ASN A 367 -5.41 -7.90 15.51
CA ASN A 367 -6.28 -8.08 16.67
C ASN A 367 -7.78 -8.05 16.25
N ASN A 368 -8.68 -8.20 17.24
CA ASN A 368 -10.11 -8.26 16.95
C ASN A 368 -10.66 -6.94 16.38
N LYS A 369 -10.10 -5.78 16.76
CA LYS A 369 -10.46 -4.48 16.18
C LYS A 369 -10.06 -4.40 14.70
N SER A 370 -8.83 -4.75 14.34
CA SER A 370 -8.41 -4.79 12.92
C SER A 370 -9.27 -5.75 12.08
N LYS A 371 -9.58 -6.93 12.62
CA LYS A 371 -10.45 -7.92 11.95
C LYS A 371 -11.87 -7.37 11.74
N ALA A 372 -12.42 -6.66 12.73
CA ALA A 372 -13.70 -5.97 12.60
C ALA A 372 -13.66 -4.84 11.55
N THR A 373 -12.63 -3.97 11.54
CA THR A 373 -12.52 -2.88 10.55
C THR A 373 -12.40 -3.40 9.11
N ILE A 374 -11.62 -4.46 8.89
CA ILE A 374 -11.48 -5.07 7.56
C ILE A 374 -12.82 -5.67 7.11
N LYS A 375 -13.49 -6.42 7.99
CA LYS A 375 -14.81 -7.02 7.73
C LYS A 375 -15.89 -5.96 7.45
N ALA A 376 -15.85 -4.82 8.17
CA ALA A 376 -16.75 -3.70 7.95
C ALA A 376 -16.62 -3.16 6.53
N VAL A 377 -15.40 -2.79 6.11
CA VAL A 377 -15.16 -2.23 4.77
C VAL A 377 -15.49 -3.24 3.66
N ARG A 378 -15.21 -4.54 3.85
CA ARG A 378 -15.62 -5.57 2.86
C ARG A 378 -17.13 -5.73 2.72
N LYS A 379 -17.92 -5.49 3.78
CA LYS A 379 -19.38 -5.45 3.69
C LYS A 379 -19.88 -4.18 3.03
N ILE A 380 -19.27 -3.02 3.30
CA ILE A 380 -19.55 -1.79 2.53
C ILE A 380 -19.32 -2.03 1.03
N GLU A 381 -18.25 -2.77 0.68
CA GLU A 381 -17.94 -3.18 -0.69
C GLU A 381 -18.94 -4.15 -1.35
N THR A 382 -19.91 -4.73 -0.63
CA THR A 382 -21.03 -5.45 -1.26
C THR A 382 -22.20 -4.54 -1.65
N VAL A 383 -22.18 -3.27 -1.23
CA VAL A 383 -23.24 -2.27 -1.52
C VAL A 383 -22.71 -1.18 -2.46
N LEU A 384 -21.48 -0.71 -2.25
CA LEU A 384 -20.85 0.32 -3.07
C LEU A 384 -19.34 0.12 -3.17
N LYS A 385 -18.74 0.52 -4.29
CA LYS A 385 -17.30 0.48 -4.47
C LYS A 385 -16.70 1.86 -4.23
N LEU A 386 -15.76 1.96 -3.30
CA LEU A 386 -15.18 3.25 -2.88
C LEU A 386 -14.41 3.96 -4.02
N TRP A 387 -13.93 3.22 -5.02
CA TRP A 387 -13.34 3.80 -6.24
C TRP A 387 -14.36 4.47 -7.18
N GLY A 388 -15.66 4.34 -6.93
CA GLY A 388 -16.72 5.12 -7.56
C GLY A 388 -17.07 6.42 -6.80
N ASN A 389 -16.56 6.60 -5.59
CA ASN A 389 -16.85 7.73 -4.70
C ASN A 389 -15.65 8.69 -4.58
N LYS A 390 -15.89 9.87 -4.02
CA LYS A 390 -14.89 10.89 -3.67
C LYS A 390 -15.18 11.41 -2.25
N PRO A 391 -14.17 11.88 -1.49
CA PRO A 391 -14.42 12.69 -0.29
C PRO A 391 -15.33 13.87 -0.62
N GLY A 392 -16.33 14.11 0.23
CA GLY A 392 -17.36 15.14 0.00
C GLY A 392 -17.83 15.78 1.30
N MET A 393 -16.92 16.46 2.01
CA MET A 393 -17.17 17.02 3.34
C MET A 393 -18.13 18.21 3.31
N GLU A 394 -18.18 18.93 2.19
CA GLU A 394 -19.09 20.04 1.91
C GLU A 394 -20.58 19.65 1.87
N LEU A 395 -20.88 18.34 1.79
CA LEU A 395 -22.23 17.79 1.87
C LEU A 395 -22.69 17.53 3.32
N LEU A 396 -21.83 17.74 4.32
CA LEU A 396 -22.17 17.64 5.75
C LEU A 396 -22.28 19.03 6.39
N SER A 397 -23.39 19.28 7.08
CA SER A 397 -23.57 20.41 8.00
C SER A 397 -23.92 19.91 9.41
N ASP A 398 -23.91 20.83 10.38
CA ASP A 398 -24.13 20.57 11.80
C ASP A 398 -23.25 19.40 12.31
N ARG A 399 -21.94 19.50 12.05
CA ARG A 399 -20.91 18.49 12.34
C ARG A 399 -19.75 19.12 13.11
N GLU A 400 -19.39 18.53 14.24
CA GLU A 400 -18.24 18.94 15.05
C GLU A 400 -16.88 18.50 14.46
N SER A 401 -15.79 19.00 15.03
CA SER A 401 -14.43 18.59 14.64
C SER A 401 -14.22 17.09 14.93
N ASP A 402 -13.75 16.33 13.93
CA ASP A 402 -13.51 14.88 14.00
C ASP A 402 -14.72 13.98 14.31
N GLU A 403 -15.95 14.51 14.32
CA GLU A 403 -17.16 13.72 14.54
C GLU A 403 -17.42 12.72 13.38
N ALA A 404 -17.44 13.24 12.14
CA ALA A 404 -17.82 12.46 10.98
C ALA A 404 -17.06 12.83 9.69
N TYR A 405 -16.98 11.86 8.76
CA TYR A 405 -16.29 11.93 7.47
C TYR A 405 -17.09 11.27 6.35
N LEU A 406 -17.20 11.91 5.18
CA LEU A 406 -18.06 11.44 4.07
C LEU A 406 -17.27 11.15 2.78
N SER A 407 -17.55 10.00 2.17
CA SER A 407 -17.19 9.65 0.79
C SER A 407 -18.45 9.39 -0.04
N ALA A 408 -18.67 10.17 -1.10
CA ALA A 408 -19.90 10.22 -1.89
C ALA A 408 -19.67 9.98 -3.39
N LYS A 409 -20.65 9.32 -4.03
CA LYS A 409 -21.05 9.57 -5.41
C LYS A 409 -22.44 10.19 -5.32
N GLU A 410 -22.50 11.50 -5.47
CA GLU A 410 -23.71 12.29 -5.23
C GLU A 410 -24.93 11.78 -6.00
N GLY A 411 -26.09 11.84 -5.36
CA GLY A 411 -27.34 11.28 -5.86
C GLY A 411 -27.41 9.76 -5.88
N GLU A 412 -26.31 9.00 -5.71
CA GLU A 412 -26.30 7.54 -5.84
C GLU A 412 -25.94 6.80 -4.56
N LYS A 413 -24.73 7.02 -4.01
CA LYS A 413 -24.09 6.15 -3.02
C LYS A 413 -23.17 6.95 -2.11
N TYR A 414 -23.39 6.91 -0.79
CA TYR A 414 -22.67 7.69 0.22
C TYR A 414 -22.20 6.76 1.37
N VAL A 415 -21.05 7.05 1.96
CA VAL A 415 -20.60 6.46 3.24
C VAL A 415 -20.18 7.57 4.18
N ILE A 416 -20.90 7.74 5.29
CA ILE A 416 -20.47 8.58 6.41
C ILE A 416 -19.85 7.67 7.47
N TYR A 417 -18.60 7.93 7.85
CA TYR A 417 -17.92 7.33 9.00
C TYR A 417 -18.04 8.27 10.20
N PHE A 418 -18.47 7.76 11.36
CA PHE A 418 -18.51 8.44 12.65
C PHE A 418 -17.49 7.84 13.61
N THR A 419 -16.83 8.65 14.44
CA THR A 419 -15.71 8.23 15.32
C THR A 419 -16.16 7.63 16.66
N ASP A 420 -16.92 8.35 17.49
CA ASP A 420 -17.53 7.87 18.75
C ASP A 420 -19.04 8.18 18.82
N GLY A 421 -19.78 7.74 17.80
CA GLY A 421 -21.15 8.17 17.55
C GLY A 421 -21.24 9.58 16.94
N GLY A 422 -22.45 10.14 16.86
CA GLY A 422 -22.68 11.52 16.39
C GLY A 422 -24.04 11.74 15.73
N SER A 423 -24.30 12.95 15.27
CA SER A 423 -25.48 13.33 14.49
C SER A 423 -25.20 14.50 13.56
N VAL A 424 -25.19 14.25 12.25
CA VAL A 424 -24.89 15.26 11.22
C VAL A 424 -26.03 15.42 10.22
N LYS A 425 -26.08 16.54 9.50
CA LYS A 425 -27.01 16.75 8.38
C LYS A 425 -26.32 16.53 7.04
N LEU A 426 -26.82 15.57 6.28
CA LEU A 426 -26.41 15.29 4.90
C LEU A 426 -27.27 16.12 3.93
N ASP A 427 -26.64 16.86 3.03
CA ASP A 427 -27.36 17.60 1.99
C ASP A 427 -27.83 16.67 0.86
N LEU A 428 -29.15 16.49 0.76
CA LEU A 428 -29.82 15.77 -0.32
C LEU A 428 -30.87 16.63 -1.02
N ARG A 429 -30.79 17.97 -0.90
CA ARG A 429 -31.76 18.92 -1.47
C ARG A 429 -31.91 18.79 -2.99
N GLN A 430 -30.87 18.37 -3.69
CA GLN A 430 -30.88 18.17 -5.15
C GLN A 430 -31.48 16.82 -5.59
N TYR A 431 -31.83 15.93 -4.65
CA TYR A 431 -32.16 14.52 -4.92
C TYR A 431 -33.50 14.10 -4.30
N ASP A 432 -34.61 14.56 -4.90
CA ASP A 432 -35.98 14.24 -4.45
C ASP A 432 -36.40 12.79 -4.77
N LYS A 433 -35.78 11.82 -4.09
CA LYS A 433 -36.06 10.38 -4.23
C LYS A 433 -35.81 9.63 -2.92
N SER A 434 -36.14 8.33 -2.90
CA SER A 434 -35.93 7.48 -1.73
C SER A 434 -34.50 6.95 -1.65
N PHE A 435 -33.94 6.93 -0.44
CA PHE A 435 -32.64 6.36 -0.12
C PHE A 435 -32.79 5.33 1.00
N ILE A 436 -32.00 4.25 0.93
CA ILE A 436 -31.84 3.27 2.00
C ILE A 436 -30.58 3.62 2.79
N LEU A 437 -30.67 3.57 4.12
CA LEU A 437 -29.56 3.66 5.07
C LEU A 437 -29.39 2.31 5.77
N LYS A 438 -28.21 1.69 5.65
CA LYS A 438 -27.79 0.52 6.43
C LYS A 438 -26.61 0.90 7.33
N TRP A 439 -26.72 0.66 8.63
CA TRP A 439 -25.64 0.92 9.58
C TRP A 439 -24.68 -0.26 9.68
N ILE A 440 -23.38 -0.02 9.83
CA ILE A 440 -22.39 -1.07 10.13
C ILE A 440 -21.41 -0.64 11.23
N SER A 441 -21.32 -1.45 12.27
CA SER A 441 -20.52 -1.15 13.47
C SER A 441 -19.05 -1.45 13.22
N VAL A 442 -18.17 -0.48 13.46
CA VAL A 442 -16.72 -0.61 13.28
C VAL A 442 -16.10 -1.54 14.32
N ASN A 443 -16.70 -1.61 15.52
CA ASN A 443 -16.26 -2.46 16.62
C ASN A 443 -16.49 -3.97 16.38
N SER A 444 -17.47 -4.34 15.55
CA SER A 444 -17.82 -5.75 15.27
C SER A 444 -17.64 -6.18 13.82
N GLY A 445 -17.73 -5.24 12.87
CA GLY A 445 -17.85 -5.54 11.45
C GLY A 445 -19.21 -6.13 11.08
N GLU A 446 -20.26 -5.91 11.89
CA GLU A 446 -21.63 -6.38 11.65
C GLU A 446 -22.60 -5.27 11.23
N TRP A 447 -23.50 -5.62 10.30
CA TRP A 447 -24.62 -4.76 9.92
C TRP A 447 -25.55 -4.62 11.13
N GLY A 448 -25.96 -3.39 11.42
CA GLY A 448 -27.02 -3.04 12.37
C GLY A 448 -28.34 -2.79 11.65
N ASN A 449 -29.09 -1.80 12.12
CA ASN A 449 -30.41 -1.48 11.60
C ASN A 449 -30.37 -0.90 10.18
N GLU A 450 -31.48 -1.10 9.47
CA GLU A 450 -31.75 -0.58 8.13
C GLU A 450 -33.01 0.29 8.16
N SER A 451 -33.04 1.35 7.34
CA SER A 451 -34.17 2.26 7.22
C SER A 451 -34.24 2.91 5.83
N THR A 452 -35.41 3.41 5.46
CA THR A 452 -35.63 4.14 4.20
C THR A 452 -36.16 5.53 4.49
N PHE A 453 -35.61 6.55 3.83
CA PHE A 453 -36.03 7.95 3.97
C PHE A 453 -36.10 8.62 2.58
N LYS A 454 -36.63 9.85 2.52
CA LYS A 454 -36.72 10.63 1.27
C LYS A 454 -35.71 11.79 1.30
N GLY A 455 -34.96 11.97 0.21
CA GLY A 455 -34.19 13.18 -0.06
C GLY A 455 -35.08 14.35 -0.49
N GLY A 456 -34.49 15.34 -1.16
CA GLY A 456 -35.15 16.61 -1.48
C GLY A 456 -35.05 17.67 -0.38
N ASN A 457 -34.40 17.33 0.74
CA ASN A 457 -34.06 18.24 1.84
C ASN A 457 -32.70 17.85 2.45
N TYR A 458 -32.23 18.55 3.48
CA TYR A 458 -31.24 17.99 4.40
C TYR A 458 -31.85 16.78 5.14
N GLN A 459 -31.08 15.70 5.28
CA GLN A 459 -31.43 14.55 6.11
C GLN A 459 -30.49 14.50 7.33
N GLU A 460 -31.07 14.41 8.53
CA GLU A 460 -30.33 14.14 9.75
C GLU A 460 -29.95 12.65 9.83
N ILE A 461 -28.67 12.37 10.11
CA ILE A 461 -28.09 11.02 10.20
C ILE A 461 -27.45 10.88 11.58
N THR A 462 -28.17 10.24 12.51
CA THR A 462 -27.77 10.01 13.91
C THR A 462 -27.32 8.57 14.11
N THR A 463 -26.20 8.34 14.81
CA THR A 463 -25.70 6.97 15.06
C THR A 463 -26.61 6.16 16.00
N PRO A 464 -26.63 4.82 15.90
CA PRO A 464 -27.45 3.98 16.78
C PRO A 464 -27.07 4.09 18.27
N ASP A 465 -25.77 4.21 18.54
CA ASP A 465 -25.18 4.36 19.87
C ASP A 465 -23.76 4.99 19.76
N LYS A 466 -22.93 4.81 20.79
CA LYS A 466 -21.52 5.27 20.86
C LYS A 466 -20.53 4.32 20.17
N GLY A 467 -19.35 4.84 19.86
CA GLY A 467 -18.29 4.14 19.16
C GLY A 467 -18.38 4.28 17.64
N GLY A 468 -17.40 3.70 16.95
CA GLY A 468 -17.28 3.85 15.50
C GLY A 468 -18.42 3.18 14.72
N TRP A 469 -19.03 3.94 13.81
CA TRP A 469 -20.08 3.48 12.91
C TRP A 469 -19.84 3.97 11.48
N PHE A 470 -20.26 3.19 10.48
CA PHE A 470 -20.52 3.73 9.15
C PHE A 470 -22.03 3.73 8.86
N ALA A 471 -22.53 4.85 8.33
CA ALA A 471 -23.81 4.96 7.64
C ALA A 471 -23.58 4.70 6.14
N VAL A 472 -24.09 3.59 5.61
CA VAL A 472 -24.05 3.26 4.18
C VAL A 472 -25.38 3.65 3.57
N ILE A 473 -25.40 4.69 2.74
CA ILE A 473 -26.61 5.29 2.17
C ILE A 473 -26.59 5.12 0.65
N PHE A 474 -27.68 4.66 0.05
CA PHE A 474 -27.76 4.48 -1.40
C PHE A 474 -29.17 4.60 -1.96
N ASP A 475 -29.27 4.89 -3.26
CA ASP A 475 -30.52 5.01 -4.01
C ASP A 475 -31.37 3.74 -3.91
N ALA A 476 -32.59 3.85 -3.36
CA ALA A 476 -33.50 2.73 -3.17
C ALA A 476 -33.93 2.08 -4.50
N ALA A 477 -33.83 2.80 -5.63
CA ALA A 477 -34.09 2.25 -6.95
C ALA A 477 -33.03 1.23 -7.40
N ARG A 478 -31.84 1.21 -6.76
CA ARG A 478 -30.70 0.35 -7.11
C ARG A 478 -30.34 -0.72 -6.06
N ASP A 479 -31.27 -1.05 -5.16
CA ASP A 479 -31.18 -2.21 -4.24
C ASP A 479 -31.41 -3.57 -4.97
N LYS A 480 -31.40 -3.57 -6.31
CA LYS A 480 -31.79 -4.69 -7.19
C LYS A 480 -30.83 -4.93 -8.37
N GLU A 481 -29.66 -4.27 -8.33
CA GLU A 481 -28.54 -4.44 -9.29
C GLU A 481 -27.29 -4.95 -8.54
#